data_AF-A0AAV6VVT8-F1
#
_entry.id   AF-A0AAV6VVT8-F1
#
_cell.length_a   1.000
_cell.length_b   1.000
_cell.length_c   1.000
_cell.angle_alpha   90.00
_cell.angle_beta   90.00
_cell.angle_gamma   90.00
#
_symmetry.space_group_name_H-M   'P 1'
#
loop_
_entity.id
_entity.type
_entity.pdbx_description
1 polymer ?
#
loop_
_entity_poly.entity_id
_entity_poly.type
_entity_poly.pdbx_seq_one_letter_code
_entity_poly.pdbx_strand_id
1 'polypeptide(L)'
;MDNLVLAGSRSLMVLLNRRTRLRSRILRLFMMICINVSIRSHEMWTRLRTDNWWAKIVIPMDETEWRNNFRISKSTYRFLCEKLTTLDRMDTRMRHAIRRDKRIA
;
A
#
# COMPACT_ATOMS: atom_id res chain seq x y z
N MET A 1 -36.12 22.18 -53.98
CA MET A 1 -35.61 22.83 -52.73
C MET A 1 -34.94 21.81 -51.79
N ASP A 2 -34.83 20.55 -52.20
CA ASP A 2 -34.59 19.41 -51.30
C ASP A 2 -33.10 19.19 -51.00
N ASN A 3 -32.21 19.63 -51.91
CA ASN A 3 -30.76 19.48 -51.77
C ASN A 3 -30.16 20.36 -50.66
N LEU A 4 -30.74 21.54 -50.40
CA LEU A 4 -30.28 22.44 -49.33
C LEU A 4 -30.67 21.92 -47.94
N VAL A 5 -31.85 21.33 -47.82
CA VAL A 5 -32.37 20.72 -46.58
C VAL A 5 -31.55 19.48 -46.24
N LEU A 6 -31.28 18.60 -47.22
CA LEU A 6 -30.42 17.43 -47.06
C LEU A 6 -28.98 17.80 -46.68
N ALA A 7 -28.42 18.87 -47.25
CA ALA A 7 -27.10 19.38 -46.89
C ALA A 7 -27.06 19.92 -45.45
N GLY A 8 -28.10 20.64 -45.02
CA GLY A 8 -28.28 21.11 -43.65
C GLY A 8 -28.35 19.96 -42.64
N SER A 9 -29.14 18.92 -42.92
CA SER A 9 -29.26 17.72 -42.07
C SER A 9 -27.93 16.95 -41.96
N ARG A 10 -27.17 16.83 -43.05
CA ARG A 10 -25.83 16.21 -43.05
C ARG A 10 -24.83 17.00 -42.21
N SER A 11 -24.82 18.32 -42.34
CA SER A 11 -23.96 19.21 -41.54
C SER A 11 -24.27 19.13 -40.05
N LEU A 12 -25.56 19.15 -39.68
CA LEU A 12 -26.03 18.98 -38.31
C LEU A 12 -25.63 17.61 -37.73
N MET A 13 -25.77 16.54 -38.52
CA MET A 13 -25.37 15.19 -38.12
C MET A 13 -23.84 15.09 -37.89
N VAL A 14 -23.03 15.77 -38.71
CA VAL A 14 -21.58 15.86 -38.51
C VAL A 14 -21.22 16.62 -37.23
N LEU A 15 -21.89 17.74 -36.93
CA LEU A 15 -21.67 18.52 -35.71
C LEU A 15 -22.07 17.75 -34.45
N LEU A 16 -23.22 17.06 -34.48
CA LEU A 16 -23.66 16.18 -33.39
C LEU A 16 -22.67 15.03 -33.18
N ASN A 17 -22.21 14.38 -34.24
CA ASN A 17 -21.18 13.34 -34.17
C ASN A 17 -19.83 13.84 -33.65
N ARG A 18 -19.43 15.08 -33.97
CA ARG A 18 -18.24 15.72 -33.37
C ARG A 18 -18.43 15.94 -31.88
N ARG A 19 -19.60 16.44 -31.46
CA ARG A 19 -19.93 16.66 -30.04
C ARG A 19 -19.97 15.36 -29.25
N THR A 20 -20.53 14.27 -29.79
CA THR A 20 -20.54 12.95 -29.15
C THR A 20 -19.12 12.35 -29.05
N ARG A 21 -18.28 12.50 -30.09
CA ARG A 21 -16.88 12.06 -30.08
C ARG A 21 -16.04 12.84 -29.06
N LEU A 22 -16.19 14.17 -28.99
CA LEU A 22 -15.52 15.00 -27.99
C LEU A 22 -15.93 14.61 -26.58
N ARG A 23 -17.25 14.45 -26.33
CA ARG A 23 -17.76 13.96 -25.05
C ARG A 23 -17.17 12.60 -24.68
N SER A 24 -17.12 11.68 -25.63
CA SER A 24 -16.53 10.34 -25.42
C SER A 24 -15.02 10.38 -25.16
N ARG A 25 -14.29 11.34 -25.74
CA ARG A 25 -12.86 11.56 -25.44
C ARG A 25 -12.66 12.13 -24.05
N ILE A 26 -13.45 13.15 -23.68
CA ILE A 26 -13.40 13.77 -22.36
C ILE A 26 -13.73 12.73 -21.27
N LEU A 27 -14.78 11.93 -21.44
CA LEU A 27 -15.14 10.88 -20.49
C LEU A 27 -14.05 9.80 -20.36
N ARG A 28 -13.39 9.43 -21.45
CA ARG A 28 -12.26 8.48 -21.41
C ARG A 28 -11.05 9.04 -20.66
N LEU A 29 -10.68 10.30 -20.93
CA LEU A 29 -9.60 10.97 -20.21
C LEU A 29 -9.95 11.11 -18.71
N PHE A 30 -11.18 11.50 -18.39
CA PHE A 30 -11.68 11.58 -17.02
C PHE A 30 -11.61 10.22 -16.31
N MET A 31 -12.08 9.13 -16.93
CA MET A 31 -11.97 7.78 -16.39
C MET A 31 -10.51 7.36 -16.14
N MET A 32 -9.59 7.66 -17.07
CA MET A 32 -8.16 7.39 -16.86
C MET A 32 -7.59 8.16 -15.67
N ILE A 33 -7.97 9.43 -15.50
CA ILE A 33 -7.56 10.24 -14.35
C ILE A 33 -8.14 9.68 -13.05
N CYS A 34 -9.43 9.35 -13.00
CA CYS A 34 -10.08 8.76 -11.82
C CYS A 34 -9.40 7.45 -11.41
N ILE A 35 -9.11 6.55 -12.35
CA ILE A 35 -8.39 5.30 -12.08
C ILE A 35 -7.01 5.59 -11.49
N ASN A 36 -6.23 6.51 -12.07
CA ASN A 36 -4.91 6.88 -11.54
C ASN A 36 -4.99 7.53 -10.15
N VAL A 37 -6.01 8.34 -9.88
CA VAL A 37 -6.24 8.94 -8.55
C VAL A 37 -6.63 7.87 -7.53
N SER A 38 -7.45 6.89 -7.90
CA SER A 38 -7.82 5.76 -7.04
C SER A 38 -6.67 4.76 -6.81
N ILE A 39 -5.69 4.69 -7.72
CA ILE A 39 -4.49 3.86 -7.57
C ILE A 39 -3.49 4.50 -6.60
N ARG A 40 -3.55 5.82 -6.37
CA ARG A 40 -2.77 6.42 -5.28
C ARG A 40 -3.25 5.80 -3.98
N SER A 41 -2.40 4.93 -3.42
CA SER A 41 -2.64 4.31 -2.13
C SER A 41 -2.99 5.40 -1.15
N HIS A 42 -4.19 5.33 -0.57
CA HIS A 42 -4.51 6.12 0.61
C HIS A 42 -3.40 5.83 1.62
N GLU A 43 -2.52 6.80 1.86
CA GLU A 43 -1.55 6.70 2.94
C GLU A 43 -2.36 6.71 4.22
N MET A 44 -2.61 5.51 4.72
CA MET A 44 -3.40 5.34 5.93
C MET A 44 -2.56 5.88 7.07
N TRP A 45 -3.18 6.72 7.90
CA TRP A 45 -2.53 7.28 9.08
C TRP A 45 -2.08 6.13 9.97
N THR A 46 -0.78 5.85 9.94
CA THR A 46 -0.17 4.80 10.74
C THR A 46 0.92 5.43 11.58
N ARG A 47 0.98 5.05 12.85
CA ARG A 47 2.11 5.44 13.71
C ARG A 47 3.30 4.57 13.32
N LEU A 48 4.36 5.19 12.85
CA LEU A 48 5.62 4.49 12.61
C LEU A 48 6.08 3.83 13.92
N ARG A 49 6.25 2.52 13.91
CA ARG A 49 6.82 1.81 15.06
C ARG A 49 8.31 2.06 15.09
N THR A 50 8.78 2.72 16.14
CA THR A 50 10.21 2.91 16.37
C THR A 50 10.84 1.59 16.77
N ASP A 51 11.89 1.21 16.05
CA ASP A 51 12.72 0.06 16.40
C ASP A 51 13.90 0.42 17.30
N ASN A 52 13.94 1.67 17.76
CA ASN A 52 15.10 2.24 18.45
C ASN A 52 15.47 1.48 19.72
N TRP A 53 14.49 1.06 20.53
CA TRP A 53 14.80 0.30 21.75
C TRP A 53 15.45 -1.04 21.42
N TRP A 54 14.91 -1.78 20.45
CA TRP A 54 15.49 -3.06 20.04
C TRP A 54 16.89 -2.87 19.45
N ALA A 55 17.02 -1.98 18.47
CA ALA A 55 18.25 -1.78 17.73
C ALA A 55 19.37 -1.17 18.58
N LYS A 56 19.05 -0.22 19.47
CA LYS A 56 20.05 0.54 20.24
C LYS A 56 20.31 -0.02 21.62
N ILE A 57 19.35 -0.74 22.21
CA ILE A 57 19.47 -1.24 23.59
C ILE A 57 19.60 -2.75 23.59
N VAL A 58 18.69 -3.49 22.94
CA VAL A 58 18.67 -4.96 23.04
C VAL A 58 19.80 -5.64 22.25
N ILE A 59 20.08 -5.20 21.02
CA ILE A 59 21.16 -5.79 20.21
C ILE A 59 22.54 -5.63 20.88
N PRO A 60 22.90 -4.44 21.44
CA PRO A 60 24.22 -4.24 22.05
C PRO A 60 24.38 -4.83 23.46
N MET A 61 23.29 -5.22 24.15
CA MET A 61 23.39 -5.81 25.49
C MET A 61 24.42 -6.93 25.51
N ASP A 62 25.23 -7.01 26.56
CA ASP A 62 26.12 -8.16 26.74
C ASP A 62 25.34 -9.39 27.26
N GLU A 63 26.01 -10.52 27.49
CA GLU A 63 25.33 -11.74 27.95
C GLU A 63 24.83 -11.63 29.40
N THR A 64 25.46 -10.77 30.21
CA THR A 64 25.11 -10.57 31.62
C THR A 64 23.87 -9.69 31.73
N GLU A 65 23.86 -8.54 31.08
CA GLU A 65 22.71 -7.65 30.93
C GLU A 65 21.53 -8.39 30.29
N TRP A 66 21.80 -9.15 29.21
CA TRP A 66 20.77 -9.96 28.57
C TRP A 66 20.15 -10.95 29.54
N ARG A 67 20.96 -11.75 30.24
CA ARG A 67 20.46 -12.74 31.20
C ARG A 67 19.75 -12.09 32.39
N ASN A 68 20.16 -10.89 32.80
CA ASN A 68 19.49 -10.14 33.85
C ASN A 68 18.10 -9.65 33.41
N ASN A 69 17.95 -9.22 32.15
CA ASN A 69 16.68 -8.73 31.60
C ASN A 69 15.74 -9.86 31.18
N PHE A 70 16.23 -10.79 30.35
CA PHE A 70 15.43 -11.84 29.71
C PHE A 70 15.40 -13.17 30.47
N ARG A 71 16.20 -13.32 31.53
CA ARG A 71 16.28 -14.53 32.39
C ARG A 71 16.70 -15.82 31.68
N ILE A 72 17.17 -15.71 30.45
CA ILE A 72 17.70 -16.80 29.62
C ILE A 72 18.94 -16.32 28.89
N SER A 73 19.77 -17.24 28.38
CA SER A 73 20.89 -16.87 27.51
C SER A 73 20.40 -16.46 26.11
N LYS A 74 21.23 -15.72 25.37
CA LYS A 74 20.99 -15.40 23.96
C LYS A 74 20.89 -16.65 23.09
N SER A 75 21.65 -17.69 23.41
CA SER A 75 21.59 -18.97 22.71
C SER A 75 20.22 -19.63 22.85
N THR A 76 19.69 -19.70 24.06
CA THR A 76 18.35 -20.24 24.34
C THR A 76 17.27 -19.40 23.66
N TYR A 77 17.42 -18.06 23.68
CA TYR A 77 16.50 -17.18 22.97
C TYR A 77 16.45 -17.44 21.47
N ARG A 78 17.62 -17.57 20.82
CA ARG A 78 17.71 -17.89 19.38
C ARG A 78 17.09 -19.24 19.08
N PHE A 79 17.38 -20.24 19.89
CA PHE A 79 16.77 -21.57 19.77
C PHE A 79 15.23 -21.52 19.85
N LEU A 80 14.68 -20.77 20.81
CA LEU A 80 13.23 -20.57 20.92
C LEU A 80 12.66 -19.86 19.68
N CYS A 81 13.34 -18.82 19.19
CA CYS A 81 12.95 -18.14 17.97
C CYS A 81 12.98 -19.08 16.74
N GLU A 82 13.88 -20.05 16.68
CA GLU A 82 13.90 -21.03 15.59
C GLU A 82 12.77 -22.06 15.71
N LYS A 83 12.40 -22.44 16.93
CA LYS A 83 11.34 -23.44 17.17
C LYS A 83 9.93 -22.87 17.06
N LEU A 84 9.73 -21.61 17.43
CA LEU A 84 8.41 -20.98 17.48
C LEU A 84 8.01 -20.34 16.14
N THR A 85 8.23 -21.04 15.03
CA THR A 85 7.89 -20.56 13.68
C THR A 85 6.41 -20.20 13.54
N THR A 86 5.55 -20.93 14.25
CA THR A 86 4.10 -20.72 14.31
C THR A 86 3.68 -19.34 14.80
N LEU A 87 4.55 -18.61 15.48
CA LEU A 87 4.24 -17.24 15.91
C LEU A 87 4.36 -16.23 14.76
N ASP A 88 4.99 -16.54 13.62
CA ASP A 88 5.12 -15.58 12.53
C ASP A 88 3.78 -15.02 12.08
N ARG A 89 3.78 -13.72 11.79
CA ARG A 89 2.60 -13.00 11.30
C ARG A 89 2.94 -12.41 9.95
N MET A 90 1.94 -12.39 9.07
CA MET A 90 2.08 -11.77 7.76
C MET A 90 1.82 -10.27 7.85
N ASP A 91 2.48 -9.54 6.97
CA ASP A 91 2.17 -8.15 6.74
C ASP A 91 0.74 -8.00 6.20
N THR A 92 0.10 -6.94 6.62
CA THR A 92 -1.19 -6.52 6.07
C THR A 92 -0.97 -5.29 5.21
N ARG A 93 -1.95 -4.94 4.36
CA ARG A 93 -1.94 -3.68 3.59
C ARG A 93 -1.73 -2.43 4.45
N MET A 94 -2.00 -2.54 5.75
CA MET A 94 -2.03 -1.40 6.67
C MET A 94 -0.92 -1.42 7.71
N ARG A 95 -0.23 -2.55 7.87
CA ARG A 95 0.71 -2.73 8.98
C ARG A 95 1.66 -3.88 8.70
N HIS A 96 2.95 -3.62 8.90
CA HIS A 96 3.97 -4.65 8.98
C HIS A 96 3.85 -5.46 10.28
N ALA A 97 3.99 -6.76 10.16
CA ALA A 97 4.07 -7.69 11.26
C ALA A 97 5.31 -7.40 12.11
N ILE A 98 5.16 -7.48 13.43
CA ILE A 98 6.32 -7.47 14.32
C ILE A 98 6.98 -8.84 14.15
N ARG A 99 8.27 -8.82 13.77
CA ARG A 99 9.07 -10.03 13.66
C ARG A 99 9.08 -10.79 14.99
N ARG A 100 9.16 -12.12 14.91
CA ARG A 100 9.09 -13.00 16.07
C ARG A 100 10.14 -12.70 17.13
N ASP A 101 11.36 -12.42 16.69
CA ASP A 101 12.50 -12.06 17.53
C ASP A 101 12.32 -10.76 18.32
N LYS A 102 11.22 -10.01 18.13
CA LYS A 102 10.92 -8.81 18.91
C LYS A 102 9.70 -8.97 19.83
N ARG A 103 9.07 -10.14 19.81
CA ARG A 103 7.86 -10.42 20.60
C ARG A 103 8.08 -11.44 21.72
N ILE A 104 9.11 -12.27 21.59
CA ILE A 104 9.47 -13.30 22.59
C ILE A 104 10.32 -12.69 23.71
N ALA A 105 10.88 -11.51 23.47
CA ALA A 105 11.63 -10.71 24.42
C ALA A 105 10.72 -9.89 25.34
#